data_AF-A0A6V7H1D4-F1
#
_entry.id   AF-A0A6V7H1D4-F1
#
_cell.length_a   1.000
_cell.length_b   1.000
_cell.length_c   1.000
_cell.angle_alpha   90.00
_cell.angle_beta   90.00
_cell.angle_gamma   90.00
#
_symmetry.space_group_name_H-M   'P 1'
#
loop_
_entity.id
_entity.type
_entity.pdbx_description
1 polymer ?
#
loop_
_entity_poly.entity_id
_entity_poly.type
_entity_poly.pdbx_seq_one_letter_code
_entity_poly.pdbx_strand_id
1 'polypeptide(L)'
;SFAKRLICDMPNEEYQCGSACQRQCATLNQRCTIVNIRCNDGCYCKDGYARNKNGVCIPIAECNKKRPKYIQVPLYRFSNLGF
;
A
#
# COMPACT_ATOMS: atom_id res chain seq x y z
N SER A 1 -31.53 -12.82 10.62
CA SER A 1 -30.12 -12.72 10.21
C SER A 1 -29.68 -11.27 10.40
N PHE A 2 -28.84 -10.98 11.41
CA PHE A 2 -28.37 -9.61 11.64
C PHE A 2 -27.03 -9.45 10.93
N ALA A 3 -27.06 -9.02 9.67
CA ALA A 3 -25.84 -8.58 9.01
C ALA A 3 -25.27 -7.41 9.82
N LYS A 4 -24.08 -7.59 10.40
CA LYS A 4 -23.36 -6.53 11.11
C LYS A 4 -23.16 -5.39 10.13
N ARG A 5 -23.72 -4.22 10.44
CA ARG A 5 -23.55 -3.01 9.63
C ARG A 5 -22.06 -2.66 9.57
N LEU A 6 -21.51 -2.61 8.36
CA LEU A 6 -20.16 -2.10 8.14
C LEU A 6 -20.18 -0.57 8.31
N ILE A 7 -19.35 -0.07 9.21
CA ILE A 7 -19.17 1.36 9.49
C ILE A 7 -17.69 1.65 9.29
N CYS A 8 -17.38 2.68 8.50
CA CYS A 8 -16.02 3.14 8.25
C CYS A 8 -15.81 4.43 9.04
N ASP A 9 -15.35 4.28 10.28
CA ASP A 9 -15.16 5.37 11.24
C ASP A 9 -13.69 5.77 11.40
N MET A 10 -12.75 5.05 10.79
CA MET A 10 -11.36 5.46 10.82
C MET A 10 -11.12 6.71 9.96
N PRO A 11 -10.10 7.50 10.28
CA PRO A 11 -9.74 8.65 9.45
C PRO A 11 -9.40 8.24 8.01
N ASN A 12 -9.92 9.02 7.06
CA ASN A 12 -9.62 8.92 5.63
C ASN A 12 -9.97 7.59 4.95
N GLU A 13 -10.93 6.85 5.51
CA GLU A 13 -11.59 5.77 4.81
C GLU A 13 -13.03 6.11 4.47
N GLU A 14 -13.57 5.37 3.51
CA GLU A 14 -14.96 5.39 3.13
C GLU A 14 -15.39 3.98 2.74
N TYR A 15 -16.69 3.71 2.87
CA TYR A 15 -17.25 2.48 2.35
C TYR A 15 -17.17 2.51 0.82
N GLN A 16 -16.60 1.45 0.25
CA GLN A 16 -16.63 1.21 -1.19
C GLN A 16 -16.90 -0.27 -1.45
N CYS A 17 -17.51 -0.53 -2.62
CA CYS A 17 -17.41 -1.84 -3.25
C CYS A 17 -16.18 -1.81 -4.16
N GLY A 18 -15.03 -2.24 -3.64
CA GLY A 18 -13.73 -2.02 -4.26
C GLY A 18 -13.05 -3.28 -4.82
N SER A 19 -11.81 -3.13 -5.26
CA SER A 19 -10.98 -4.24 -5.75
C SER A 19 -10.51 -5.16 -4.62
N ALA A 20 -9.94 -6.31 -5.00
CA ALA A 20 -9.35 -7.26 -4.05
C ALA A 20 -8.18 -6.69 -3.25
N CYS A 21 -7.35 -5.84 -3.86
CA CYS A 21 -6.22 -5.21 -3.17
C CYS A 21 -6.54 -3.77 -2.81
N GLN A 22 -6.49 -3.45 -1.52
CA GLN A 22 -6.52 -2.07 -1.05
C GLN A 22 -5.14 -1.40 -1.22
N ARG A 23 -5.13 -0.07 -1.36
CA ARG A 23 -3.89 0.71 -1.45
C ARG A 23 -3.18 0.71 -0.09
N GLN A 24 -2.00 0.11 -0.02
CA GLN A 24 -1.18 0.06 1.19
C GLN A 24 0.14 0.78 0.95
N CYS A 25 0.66 1.47 1.98
CA CYS A 25 1.96 2.13 1.90
C CYS A 25 3.09 1.16 1.52
N ALA A 26 3.01 -0.11 1.94
CA ALA A 26 4.03 -1.13 1.67
C ALA A 26 4.10 -1.55 0.19
N THR A 27 3.02 -1.35 -0.58
CA THR A 27 2.83 -1.92 -1.92
C THR A 27 2.42 -0.90 -2.98
N LEU A 28 2.58 0.41 -2.72
CA LEU A 28 2.15 1.50 -3.62
C LEU A 28 2.58 1.36 -5.09
N ASN A 29 3.73 0.73 -5.36
CA ASN A 29 4.27 0.53 -6.71
C ASN A 29 4.05 -0.89 -7.26
N GLN A 30 3.25 -1.71 -6.58
CA GLN A 30 2.95 -3.07 -6.99
C GLN A 30 1.57 -3.12 -7.63
N ARG A 31 1.45 -3.87 -8.73
CA ARG A 31 0.16 -4.11 -9.36
C ARG A 31 -0.61 -5.15 -8.55
N CYS A 32 -1.90 -4.91 -8.35
CA CYS A 32 -2.81 -5.94 -7.88
C CYS A 32 -3.05 -6.94 -9.02
N THR A 33 -2.61 -8.19 -8.84
CA THR A 33 -2.83 -9.27 -9.83
C THR A 33 -4.14 -10.02 -9.59
N ILE A 34 -4.79 -9.78 -8.45
CA ILE A 34 -6.05 -10.43 -8.10
C ILE A 34 -7.19 -9.68 -8.77
N VAL A 35 -7.93 -10.37 -9.64
CA VAL A 35 -9.13 -9.87 -10.28
C VAL A 35 -10.34 -10.56 -9.64
N ASN A 36 -11.21 -9.76 -9.04
CA ASN A 36 -12.43 -10.22 -8.38
C ASN A 36 -13.63 -10.18 -9.34
N ILE A 37 -14.47 -11.23 -9.32
CA ILE A 37 -15.69 -11.33 -10.16
C ILE A 37 -16.76 -10.33 -9.70
N ARG A 38 -16.80 -10.05 -8.40
CA ARG A 38 -17.64 -9.04 -7.73
C ARG A 38 -16.74 -8.16 -6.88
N CYS A 39 -17.06 -6.88 -6.76
CA CYS A 39 -16.34 -5.99 -5.84
C CYS A 39 -16.52 -6.42 -4.38
N ASN A 40 -15.52 -6.13 -3.56
CA ASN A 40 -15.54 -6.44 -2.14
C ASN A 40 -16.10 -5.25 -1.37
N ASP A 41 -17.13 -5.51 -0.57
CA ASP A 41 -17.65 -4.53 0.37
C ASP A 41 -16.65 -4.32 1.52
N GLY A 42 -16.18 -3.10 1.69
CA GLY A 42 -15.16 -2.81 2.68
C GLY A 42 -14.97 -1.33 2.94
N CYS A 43 -14.19 -1.03 3.98
CA CYS A 43 -13.66 0.31 4.21
C CYS A 43 -12.33 0.43 3.45
N TYR A 44 -12.31 1.34 2.48
CA TYR A 44 -11.17 1.61 1.61
C TYR A 44 -10.62 2.99 1.94
N CYS A 45 -9.30 3.15 1.83
CA CYS A 45 -8.71 4.48 1.92
C CYS A 45 -9.23 5.34 0.77
N LYS A 46 -9.64 6.57 1.09
CA LYS A 46 -10.05 7.58 0.10
C LYS A 46 -8.93 7.82 -0.92
N ASP A 47 -9.30 8.40 -2.06
CA ASP A 47 -8.32 8.80 -3.06
C ASP A 47 -7.26 9.76 -2.49
N GLY A 48 -6.00 9.52 -2.84
CA GLY A 48 -4.86 10.23 -2.24
C GLY A 48 -4.33 9.63 -0.93
N TYR A 49 -4.99 8.61 -0.36
CA TYR A 49 -4.59 7.95 0.89
C TYR A 49 -4.23 6.48 0.68
N ALA A 50 -3.38 5.96 1.57
CA ALA A 50 -3.00 4.55 1.62
C ALA A 50 -2.84 4.06 3.06
N ARG A 51 -3.15 2.78 3.29
CA ARG A 51 -3.14 2.18 4.62
C ARG A 51 -1.70 1.93 5.07
N ASN A 52 -1.33 2.48 6.23
CA ASN A 52 -0.03 2.24 6.84
C ASN A 52 -0.02 0.90 7.62
N LYS A 53 1.14 0.54 8.17
CA LYS A 53 1.31 -0.69 8.97
C LYS A 53 0.46 -0.76 10.26
N ASN A 54 -0.03 0.40 10.72
CA ASN A 54 -0.89 0.49 11.90
C ASN A 54 -2.38 0.41 11.52
N GLY A 55 -2.71 0.16 10.25
CA GLY A 55 -4.09 0.04 9.78
C GLY A 55 -4.77 1.39 9.45
N VAL A 56 -4.07 2.52 9.55
CA VAL A 56 -4.65 3.87 9.34
C VAL A 56 -4.38 4.37 7.92
N CYS A 57 -5.39 4.95 7.28
CA CYS A 57 -5.24 5.62 5.98
C CYS A 57 -4.57 7.00 6.17
N ILE A 58 -3.34 7.12 5.69
CA ILE A 58 -2.55 8.35 5.71
C ILE A 58 -2.35 8.88 4.28
N PRO A 59 -2.08 10.18 4.09
CA PRO A 59 -1.74 10.71 2.78
C PRO A 59 -0.62 9.90 2.14
N ILE A 60 -0.73 9.59 0.84
CA ILE A 60 0.29 8.80 0.13
C ILE A 60 1.68 9.45 0.22
N ALA A 61 1.74 10.79 0.28
CA ALA A 61 2.98 11.54 0.47
C ALA A 61 3.69 11.22 1.82
N GLU A 62 2.93 10.77 2.83
CA GLU A 62 3.42 10.37 4.15
C GLU A 62 3.72 8.88 4.26
N CYS A 63 3.40 8.07 3.23
CA CYS A 63 3.92 6.72 3.11
C CYS A 63 5.44 6.80 2.95
N ASN A 64 6.14 6.81 4.08
CA ASN A 64 7.54 7.17 4.19
C ASN A 64 8.45 6.42 3.20
N LYS A 65 9.43 7.18 2.71
CA LYS A 65 10.45 6.92 1.68
C LYS A 65 11.43 5.77 2.00
N LYS A 66 10.94 4.63 2.50
CA LYS A 66 11.76 3.43 2.76
C LYS A 66 11.81 2.51 1.54
N ARG A 67 12.37 3.02 0.46
CA ARG A 67 13.34 2.28 -0.32
C ARG A 67 14.40 3.30 -0.72
N PRO A 68 15.66 3.23 -0.26
CA PRO A 68 16.71 3.79 -1.08
C PRO A 68 16.57 3.10 -2.44
N LYS A 69 16.09 3.82 -3.45
CA LYS A 69 16.15 3.39 -4.86
C LYS A 69 17.60 3.31 -5.36
N TYR A 70 18.56 3.56 -4.47
CA TYR A 70 19.99 3.58 -4.72
C TYR A 70 20.70 2.72 -3.67
N ILE A 71 20.77 1.43 -3.95
CA ILE A 71 22.07 0.75 -3.91
C ILE A 71 22.38 0.42 -5.38
N GLN A 72 22.51 1.46 -6.22
CA GLN A 72 23.48 1.33 -7.30
C GLN A 72 24.82 1.56 -6.62
N VAL A 73 25.36 0.49 -6.02
CA VAL A 73 26.79 0.48 -5.73
C VAL A 73 27.50 0.85 -7.03
N PRO A 74 28.42 1.81 -7.04
CA PRO A 74 29.23 1.99 -8.20
C PRO A 74 29.95 0.68 -8.55
N LEU A 75 29.76 0.21 -9.78
CA LEU A 75 30.34 -1.00 -10.38
C LEU A 75 31.88 -0.91 -10.56
N TYR A 76 32.61 -0.24 -9.66
CA TYR A 76 34.05 0.05 -9.83
C TYR A 76 34.89 -0.16 -8.57
N ARG A 77 34.57 -1.15 -7.73
CA ARG A 77 35.49 -1.55 -6.64
C ARG A 77 35.68 -3.06 -6.47
N PHE A 78 35.82 -3.78 -7.58
CA PHE A 78 36.32 -5.16 -7.57
C PHE A 78 37.69 -5.33 -8.27
N SER A 79 38.36 -4.25 -8.66
CA SER A 79 39.69 -4.31 -9.29
C SER A 79 40.87 -4.18 -8.32
N ASN A 80 40.70 -4.33 -7.00
CA ASN A 80 41.81 -4.27 -6.04
C ASN A 80 41.66 -5.28 -4.88
N LEU A 81 41.55 -6.56 -5.20
CA LEU A 81 41.97 -7.64 -4.30
C LEU A 81 43.18 -8.32 -4.95
N GLY A 82 44.31 -7.63 -4.84
CA GLY A 82 45.62 -8.25 -4.92
C GLY A 82 46.18 -8.30 -3.50
N PHE A 83 46.09 -9.47 -2.88
CA PHE A 83 47.06 -10.09 -1.97
C PHE A 83 46.75 -11.58 -1.94
#